data_AF-A0A7K4GZW5-F1
#
_entry.id   AF-A0A7K4GZW5-F1
#
_cell.length_a   1.000
_cell.length_b   1.000
_cell.length_c   1.000
_cell.angle_alpha   90.00
_cell.angle_beta   90.00
_cell.angle_gamma   90.00
#
_symmetry.space_group_name_H-M   'P 1'
#
loop_
_entity.id
_entity.type
_entity.pdbx_description
1 polymer ?
#
loop_
_entity_poly.entity_id
_entity_poly.type
_entity_poly.pdbx_seq_one_letter_code
_entity_poly.pdbx_strand_id
1 'polypeptide(L)'
;MVEHIEFEEIIKILTNKNTLNRVKAIPDDCVRIFKIDKENGIIEAEIQGNQLFPYKLNLNISQKNTYRVIDHDCPDYLARKKQNHKFCKHITKFFYVLKTEDYKFAFNLLKEISSKINIENQRNIIDLLDLNHFVNEDLKNQLEFDYKGFDYFFDLTELEDSARECLKEILMVSKKLPAALRGFHGGYTGGLFDHILLVTNYAYELSKSKDYNVEVKKAVLTAIYHDFGKISYYTFKRKDVVSKIAVDRKELDIIHEEIVRKFNYEGRHYHVEEAIAVLKRKRHILFFDDEMYQAIIFHHGQWSKYFPIDMNELATLIHKADMIASQTHFV
;
A
#
# COMPACT_ATOMS: atom_id res chain seq x y z
N MET A 1 32.55 26.54 6.46
CA MET A 1 31.86 26.82 5.17
C MET A 1 31.18 25.57 4.62
N VAL A 2 31.90 24.43 4.50
CA VAL A 2 31.33 23.15 4.04
C VAL A 2 30.16 22.66 4.89
N GLU A 3 30.30 22.66 6.22
CA GLU A 3 29.22 22.18 7.11
C GLU A 3 27.93 23.00 6.96
N HIS A 4 28.03 24.33 6.81
CA HIS A 4 26.86 25.18 6.62
C HIS A 4 26.08 24.84 5.34
N ILE A 5 26.78 24.44 4.29
CA ILE A 5 26.16 24.00 3.02
C ILE A 5 25.40 22.69 3.27
N GLU A 6 26.00 21.73 3.97
CA GLU A 6 25.36 20.46 4.31
C GLU A 6 24.09 20.64 5.17
N PHE A 7 24.08 21.59 6.12
CA PHE A 7 22.88 21.89 6.91
C PHE A 7 21.71 22.31 6.03
N GLU A 8 21.93 23.25 5.11
CA GLU A 8 20.89 23.74 4.21
C GLU A 8 20.42 22.65 3.23
N GLU A 9 21.30 21.75 2.81
CA GLU A 9 20.96 20.61 1.98
C GLU A 9 20.03 19.64 2.71
N ILE A 10 20.32 19.29 3.97
CA ILE A 10 19.44 18.41 4.75
C ILE A 10 18.08 19.07 4.98
N ILE A 11 18.05 20.37 5.30
CA ILE A 11 16.78 21.12 5.42
C ILE A 11 15.98 21.07 4.10
N LYS A 12 16.62 21.21 2.94
CA LYS A 12 15.93 21.10 1.63
C LYS A 12 15.38 19.70 1.41
N ILE A 13 16.08 18.65 1.83
CA ILE A 13 15.61 17.27 1.77
C ILE A 13 14.40 17.07 2.68
N LEU A 14 14.38 17.66 3.87
CA LEU A 14 13.30 17.48 4.85
C LEU A 14 12.13 18.46 4.66
N THR A 15 12.21 19.40 3.72
CA THR A 15 11.19 20.42 3.48
C THR A 15 10.81 20.54 2.00
N ASN A 16 10.10 21.61 1.64
CA ASN A 16 9.89 22.04 0.26
C ASN A 16 10.05 23.55 0.14
N LYS A 17 10.22 24.05 -1.09
CA LYS A 17 10.48 25.48 -1.38
C LYS A 17 9.43 26.41 -0.75
N ASN A 18 8.15 26.05 -0.82
CA ASN A 18 7.06 26.85 -0.22
C ASN A 18 7.17 26.93 1.31
N THR A 19 7.58 25.84 1.95
CA THR A 19 7.78 25.78 3.40
C THR A 19 8.96 26.68 3.80
N LEU A 20 10.09 26.61 3.09
CA LEU A 20 11.25 27.46 3.34
C LEU A 20 10.94 28.96 3.20
N ASN A 21 10.12 29.34 2.22
CA ASN A 21 9.68 30.72 2.07
C ASN A 21 8.83 31.18 3.26
N ARG A 22 7.92 30.33 3.76
CA ARG A 22 7.05 30.63 4.91
C ARG A 22 7.83 30.71 6.23
N VAL A 23 8.96 30.01 6.36
CA VAL A 23 9.81 30.05 7.56
C VAL A 23 10.35 31.45 7.82
N LYS A 24 10.70 32.19 6.76
CA LYS A 24 11.23 33.56 6.86
C LYS A 24 10.26 34.54 7.53
N ALA A 25 8.97 34.25 7.49
CA ALA A 25 7.93 35.08 8.10
C ALA A 25 7.71 34.78 9.59
N ILE A 26 8.36 33.76 10.15
CA ILE A 26 8.32 33.45 11.59
C ILE A 26 9.55 34.11 12.22
N PRO A 27 9.39 35.08 13.14
CA PRO A 27 10.48 35.64 13.94
C PRO A 27 11.22 34.59 14.78
N ASP A 28 12.48 34.85 15.15
CA ASP A 28 13.28 33.93 15.99
C ASP A 28 12.72 33.82 17.43
N ASP A 29 12.23 34.93 17.98
CA ASP A 29 11.64 35.02 19.33
C ASP A 29 10.32 34.25 19.50
N CYS A 30 9.74 33.79 18.40
CA CYS A 30 8.58 32.90 18.41
C CYS A 30 8.95 31.46 18.78
N VAL A 31 10.23 31.11 18.87
CA VAL A 31 10.70 29.79 19.31
C VAL A 31 11.19 29.89 20.74
N ARG A 32 10.59 29.11 21.64
CA ARG A 32 10.99 29.01 23.04
C ARG A 32 11.42 27.60 23.37
N ILE A 33 12.68 27.41 23.73
CA ILE A 33 13.21 26.11 24.13
C ILE A 33 13.19 26.03 25.66
N PHE A 34 12.49 25.03 26.21
CA PHE A 34 12.37 24.82 27.65
C PHE A 34 13.46 23.91 28.19
N LYS A 35 13.88 22.94 27.38
CA LYS A 35 14.80 21.88 27.79
C LYS A 35 15.62 21.41 26.61
N ILE A 36 16.92 21.28 26.85
CA ILE A 36 17.87 20.64 25.92
C ILE A 36 18.70 19.65 26.73
N ASP A 37 18.55 18.38 26.43
CA ASP A 37 19.46 17.31 26.86
C ASP A 37 20.25 16.87 25.63
N LYS A 38 21.50 17.34 25.52
CA LYS A 38 22.34 17.08 24.35
C LYS A 38 22.87 15.65 24.31
N GLU A 39 23.02 15.00 25.46
CA GLU A 39 23.55 13.63 25.55
C GLU A 39 22.50 12.63 25.05
N ASN A 40 21.24 12.83 25.45
CA ASN A 40 20.13 11.96 25.04
C ASN A 40 19.38 12.47 23.80
N GLY A 41 19.75 13.64 23.28
CA GLY A 41 19.10 14.35 22.16
C GLY A 41 17.61 14.57 22.38
N ILE A 42 17.25 15.01 23.59
CA ILE A 42 15.88 15.36 23.98
C ILE A 42 15.73 16.87 23.96
N ILE A 43 14.71 17.37 23.27
CA ILE A 43 14.38 18.80 23.27
C ILE A 43 12.89 18.97 23.49
N GLU A 44 12.53 19.88 24.37
CA GLU A 44 11.14 20.33 24.58
C GLU A 44 11.09 21.82 24.27
N ALA A 45 10.25 22.21 23.32
CA ALA A 45 10.12 23.58 22.84
C ALA A 45 8.66 23.91 22.50
N GLU A 46 8.37 25.21 22.43
CA GLU A 46 7.14 25.77 21.90
C GLU A 46 7.46 26.72 20.76
N ILE A 47 6.57 26.75 19.77
CA ILE A 47 6.71 27.61 18.59
C ILE A 47 5.41 28.36 18.37
N GLN A 48 5.45 29.68 18.54
CA GLN A 48 4.32 30.55 18.30
C GLN A 48 3.96 30.55 16.82
N GLY A 49 2.72 30.17 16.54
CA GLY A 49 2.14 30.20 15.21
C GLY A 49 1.07 31.28 15.09
N ASN A 50 0.11 31.05 14.18
CA ASN A 50 -1.04 31.93 13.97
C ASN A 50 -2.15 31.72 15.02
N GLN A 51 -2.02 30.74 15.93
CA GLN A 51 -3.02 30.44 16.94
C GLN A 51 -2.75 31.20 18.23
N LEU A 52 -3.78 31.29 19.09
CA LEU A 52 -3.66 31.92 20.41
C LEU A 52 -2.65 31.19 21.32
N PHE A 53 -2.53 29.88 21.16
CA PHE A 53 -1.61 29.04 21.93
C PHE A 53 -0.41 28.60 21.07
N PRO A 54 0.81 28.60 21.62
CA PRO A 54 1.97 28.05 20.93
C PRO A 54 1.82 26.56 20.61
N TYR A 55 2.40 26.12 19.51
CA TYR A 55 2.48 24.70 19.17
C TYR A 55 3.59 24.03 19.97
N LYS A 56 3.31 22.86 20.53
CA LYS A 56 4.32 22.06 21.25
C LYS A 56 5.21 21.32 20.28
N LEU A 57 6.50 21.23 20.59
CA LEU A 57 7.49 20.46 19.85
C LEU A 57 8.34 19.66 20.84
N ASN A 58 8.24 18.35 20.76
CA ASN A 58 9.09 17.43 21.51
C ASN A 58 9.95 16.63 20.52
N LEU A 59 11.25 16.64 20.74
CA LEU A 59 12.22 15.85 20.00
C LEU A 59 12.85 14.82 20.93
N ASN A 60 12.93 13.58 20.47
CA ASN A 60 13.62 12.52 21.19
C ASN A 60 14.24 11.53 20.20
N ILE A 61 15.54 11.66 19.96
CA ILE A 61 16.27 10.80 19.01
C ILE A 61 16.35 9.34 19.44
N SER A 62 16.27 9.06 20.74
CA SER A 62 16.34 7.69 21.27
C SER A 62 15.12 6.84 20.89
N GLN A 63 14.04 7.46 20.41
CA GLN A 63 12.86 6.75 19.94
C GLN A 63 13.21 5.83 18.76
N LYS A 64 12.82 4.56 18.89
CA LYS A 64 12.95 3.56 17.81
C LYS A 64 12.00 3.87 16.65
N ASN A 65 10.80 4.34 16.98
CA ASN A 65 9.81 4.78 16.02
C ASN A 65 10.12 6.22 15.61
N THR A 66 10.54 6.40 14.37
CA THR A 66 10.77 7.67 13.66
C THR A 66 9.59 8.64 13.70
N TYR A 67 8.34 8.14 13.64
CA TYR A 67 7.15 8.98 13.84
C TYR A 67 7.07 9.57 15.24
N ARG A 68 7.82 9.04 16.21
CA ARG A 68 7.90 9.57 17.58
C ARG A 68 9.18 10.35 17.86
N VAL A 69 10.11 10.39 16.91
CA VAL A 69 11.33 11.22 17.04
C VAL A 69 10.95 12.70 17.08
N ILE A 70 9.94 13.10 16.30
CA ILE A 70 9.35 14.44 16.36
C ILE A 70 7.86 14.33 16.69
N ASP A 71 7.49 14.84 17.85
CA ASP A 71 6.11 15.09 18.21
C ASP A 71 5.82 16.59 18.13
N HIS A 72 4.84 16.96 17.32
CA HIS A 72 4.50 18.35 17.07
C HIS A 72 3.02 18.45 16.71
N ASP A 73 2.29 19.31 17.40
CA ASP A 73 0.83 19.39 17.33
C ASP A 73 0.32 20.36 16.25
N CYS A 74 1.21 20.91 15.41
CA CYS A 74 0.79 21.78 14.33
C CYS A 74 -0.03 21.02 13.26
N PRO A 75 -1.21 21.53 12.85
CA PRO A 75 -2.04 20.90 11.82
C PRO A 75 -1.32 20.63 10.50
N ASP A 76 -0.47 21.56 10.04
CA ASP A 76 0.34 21.40 8.82
C ASP A 76 1.28 20.19 8.93
N TYR A 77 1.80 19.92 10.13
CA TYR A 77 2.68 18.77 10.37
C TYR A 77 1.89 17.48 10.50
N LEU A 78 0.81 17.47 11.28
CA LEU A 78 -0.03 16.28 11.46
C LEU A 78 -0.59 15.75 10.13
N ALA A 79 -0.98 16.63 9.22
CA ALA A 79 -1.42 16.26 7.87
C ALA A 79 -0.29 15.63 7.02
N ARG A 80 0.93 16.16 7.12
CA ARG A 80 2.10 15.72 6.32
C ARG A 80 2.82 14.50 6.90
N LYS A 81 2.78 14.32 8.22
CA LYS A 81 3.37 13.19 8.95
C LYS A 81 2.90 11.85 8.40
N LYS A 82 1.66 11.79 7.90
CA LYS A 82 1.07 10.61 7.26
C LYS A 82 1.53 10.35 5.82
N GLN A 83 2.09 11.35 5.13
CA GLN A 83 2.31 11.28 3.67
C GLN A 83 3.78 11.25 3.24
N ASN A 84 4.70 11.93 3.94
CA ASN A 84 6.06 12.10 3.41
C ASN A 84 7.15 12.49 4.42
N HIS A 85 6.90 12.43 5.73
CA HIS A 85 7.87 12.78 6.78
C HIS A 85 8.49 14.19 6.64
N LYS A 86 7.85 15.11 5.90
CA LYS A 86 8.37 16.48 5.69
C LYS A 86 8.09 17.36 6.89
N PHE A 87 9.06 18.21 7.22
CA PHE A 87 8.91 19.24 8.25
C PHE A 87 7.90 20.30 7.81
N CYS A 88 7.14 20.82 8.80
CA CYS A 88 6.37 22.03 8.63
C CYS A 88 7.28 23.26 8.79
N LYS A 89 6.72 24.45 8.56
CA LYS A 89 7.46 25.71 8.73
C LYS A 89 7.95 25.94 10.16
N HIS A 90 7.21 25.48 11.18
CA HIS A 90 7.57 25.65 12.59
C HIS A 90 8.79 24.79 12.95
N ILE A 91 8.75 23.48 12.66
CA ILE A 91 9.91 22.58 12.88
C ILE A 91 11.15 23.11 12.15
N THR A 92 10.98 23.55 10.91
CA THR A 92 12.10 24.12 10.13
C THR A 92 12.66 25.38 10.79
N LYS A 93 11.79 26.29 11.27
CA LYS A 93 12.20 27.50 11.99
C LYS A 93 12.95 27.15 13.27
N PHE A 94 12.45 26.18 14.04
CA PHE A 94 13.10 25.68 15.24
C PHE A 94 14.55 25.24 14.96
N PHE A 95 14.81 24.49 13.88
CA PHE A 95 16.18 24.10 13.53
C PHE A 95 17.07 25.29 13.15
N TYR A 96 16.52 26.35 12.53
CA TYR A 96 17.29 27.57 12.27
C TYR A 96 17.65 28.32 13.55
N VAL A 97 16.73 28.40 14.52
CA VAL A 97 17.01 29.01 15.84
C VAL A 97 18.03 28.17 16.62
N LEU A 98 17.85 26.84 16.66
CA LEU A 98 18.80 25.96 17.31
C LEU A 98 20.19 26.05 16.66
N LYS A 99 20.26 26.22 15.34
CA LYS A 99 21.52 26.43 14.60
C LYS A 99 22.24 27.70 15.02
N THR A 100 21.52 28.77 15.33
CA THR A 100 22.13 30.03 15.81
C THR A 100 22.62 29.91 17.25
N GLU A 101 21.97 29.10 18.08
CA GLU A 101 22.35 28.87 19.48
C GLU A 101 23.53 27.89 19.61
N ASP A 102 23.44 26.75 18.92
CA ASP A 102 24.48 25.72 18.90
C ASP A 102 24.47 25.00 17.54
N TYR A 103 25.28 25.51 16.63
CA TYR A 103 25.43 24.98 15.28
C TYR A 103 25.75 23.48 15.27
N LYS A 104 26.72 23.05 16.07
CA LYS A 104 27.25 21.68 16.04
C LYS A 104 26.17 20.69 16.51
N PHE A 105 25.48 21.03 17.60
CA PHE A 105 24.39 20.22 18.10
C PHE A 105 23.22 20.17 17.13
N ALA A 106 22.76 21.33 16.62
CA ALA A 106 21.66 21.40 15.66
C ALA A 106 21.93 20.58 14.39
N PHE A 107 23.15 20.67 13.87
CA PHE A 107 23.56 19.95 12.69
C PHE A 107 23.62 18.43 12.91
N ASN A 108 24.20 17.97 14.01
CA ASN A 108 24.26 16.55 14.34
C ASN A 108 22.86 15.96 14.55
N LEU A 109 21.99 16.68 15.27
CA LEU A 109 20.61 16.30 15.50
C LEU A 109 19.85 16.16 14.17
N LEU A 110 20.01 17.13 13.27
CA LEU A 110 19.37 17.12 11.96
C LEU A 110 19.88 15.97 11.07
N LYS A 111 21.19 15.69 11.10
CA LYS A 111 21.81 14.54 10.41
C LYS A 111 21.22 13.21 10.89
N GLU A 112 21.08 13.05 12.20
CA GLU A 112 20.52 11.82 12.79
C GLU A 112 19.04 11.64 12.45
N ILE A 113 18.24 12.71 12.48
CA ILE A 113 16.84 12.64 12.06
C ILE A 113 16.74 12.28 10.58
N SER A 114 17.54 12.93 9.73
CA SER A 114 17.56 12.65 8.29
C SER A 114 17.96 11.20 8.00
N SER A 115 18.97 10.66 8.69
CA SER A 115 19.41 9.28 8.49
C SER A 115 18.34 8.28 8.94
N LYS A 116 17.68 8.51 10.08
CA LYS A 116 16.58 7.67 10.56
C LYS A 116 15.39 7.66 9.59
N ILE A 117 15.00 8.83 9.07
CA ILE A 117 13.95 8.95 8.04
C ILE A 117 14.37 8.22 6.75
N ASN A 118 15.63 8.34 6.33
CA ASN A 118 16.11 7.67 5.13
C ASN A 118 16.13 6.14 5.27
N ILE A 119 16.62 5.62 6.40
CA ILE A 119 16.62 4.18 6.70
C ILE A 119 15.19 3.63 6.69
N GLU A 120 14.25 4.35 7.30
CA GLU A 120 12.85 3.95 7.29
C GLU A 120 12.26 4.00 5.87
N ASN A 121 12.52 5.04 5.09
CA ASN A 121 12.09 5.09 3.69
C ASN A 121 12.66 3.92 2.87
N GLN A 122 13.92 3.54 3.10
CA GLN A 122 14.53 2.38 2.45
C GLN A 122 13.87 1.07 2.90
N ARG A 123 13.58 0.90 4.20
CA ARG A 123 12.82 -0.25 4.71
C ARG A 123 11.42 -0.30 4.10
N ASN A 124 10.69 0.81 4.08
CA ASN A 124 9.38 0.90 3.45
C ASN A 124 9.43 0.56 1.96
N ILE A 125 10.50 0.93 1.24
CA ILE A 125 10.69 0.54 -0.17
C ILE A 125 10.92 -0.97 -0.28
N ILE A 126 11.76 -1.55 0.58
CA ILE A 126 12.02 -3.00 0.60
C ILE A 126 10.73 -3.76 0.93
N ASP A 127 9.98 -3.34 1.95
CA ASP A 127 8.72 -3.95 2.37
C ASP A 127 7.63 -3.78 1.30
N LEU A 128 7.62 -2.65 0.56
CA LEU A 128 6.75 -2.47 -0.60
C LEU A 128 7.11 -3.43 -1.73
N LEU A 129 8.39 -3.75 -1.93
CA LEU A 129 8.85 -4.70 -2.95
C LEU A 129 8.67 -6.17 -2.54
N ASP A 130 8.55 -6.45 -1.24
CA ASP A 130 8.44 -7.81 -0.72
C ASP A 130 7.01 -8.37 -0.86
N LEU A 131 6.80 -9.28 -1.79
CA LEU A 131 5.49 -9.88 -2.04
C LEU A 131 5.14 -11.04 -1.07
N ASN A 132 5.94 -11.26 -0.04
CA ASN A 132 5.75 -12.39 0.88
C ASN A 132 5.15 -12.01 2.24
N HIS A 133 4.88 -10.73 2.47
CA HIS A 133 4.31 -10.23 3.71
C HIS A 133 3.11 -9.33 3.44
N PHE A 134 2.12 -9.37 4.34
CA PHE A 134 1.02 -8.41 4.33
C PHE A 134 1.55 -7.00 4.56
N VAL A 135 0.96 -6.00 3.90
CA VAL A 135 1.20 -4.59 4.19
C VAL A 135 0.61 -4.23 5.55
N ASN A 136 -0.56 -4.78 5.89
CA ASN A 136 -1.10 -4.76 7.24
C ASN A 136 -0.68 -6.01 8.02
N GLU A 137 0.37 -5.88 8.82
CA GLU A 137 0.91 -6.95 9.66
C GLU A 137 -0.09 -7.55 10.65
N ASP A 138 -1.14 -6.81 11.03
CA ASP A 138 -2.17 -7.33 11.96
C ASP A 138 -2.96 -8.48 11.34
N LEU A 139 -3.10 -8.52 10.00
CA LEU A 139 -3.80 -9.60 9.29
C LEU A 139 -3.18 -10.96 9.53
N LYS A 140 -1.84 -11.03 9.63
CA LYS A 140 -1.13 -12.27 9.95
C LYS A 140 -1.61 -12.88 11.26
N ASN A 141 -1.85 -12.05 12.26
CA ASN A 141 -2.24 -12.49 13.61
C ASN A 141 -3.72 -12.91 13.70
N GLN A 142 -4.50 -12.63 12.66
CA GLN A 142 -5.93 -13.00 12.59
C GLN A 142 -6.15 -14.35 11.91
N LEU A 143 -5.11 -14.94 11.32
CA LEU A 143 -5.18 -16.23 10.64
C LEU A 143 -5.05 -17.38 11.63
N GLU A 144 -5.91 -18.39 11.48
CA GLU A 144 -5.86 -19.64 12.26
C GLU A 144 -4.79 -20.63 11.74
N PHE A 145 -4.01 -20.22 10.74
CA PHE A 145 -3.01 -21.05 10.08
C PHE A 145 -1.76 -20.23 9.69
N ASP A 146 -0.66 -20.94 9.45
CA ASP A 146 0.59 -20.35 8.97
C ASP A 146 0.45 -19.89 7.51
N TYR A 147 0.21 -18.59 7.31
CA TYR A 147 0.11 -18.02 5.98
C TYR A 147 1.41 -18.18 5.17
N LYS A 148 1.25 -18.15 3.85
CA LYS A 148 2.31 -18.24 2.85
C LYS A 148 2.35 -16.97 2.00
N GLY A 149 3.55 -16.58 1.61
CA GLY A 149 3.80 -15.49 0.67
C GLY A 149 3.62 -15.92 -0.78
N PHE A 150 3.65 -14.96 -1.72
CA PHE A 150 3.47 -15.27 -3.14
C PHE A 150 4.59 -16.12 -3.74
N ASP A 151 5.84 -16.01 -3.28
CA ASP A 151 6.92 -16.86 -3.81
C ASP A 151 6.67 -18.35 -3.54
N TYR A 152 6.15 -18.69 -2.35
CA TYR A 152 5.72 -20.06 -2.05
C TYR A 152 4.64 -20.55 -3.03
N PHE A 153 3.65 -19.70 -3.34
CA PHE A 153 2.58 -20.06 -4.27
C PHE A 153 3.09 -20.15 -5.72
N PHE A 154 4.06 -19.34 -6.12
CA PHE A 154 4.70 -19.42 -7.43
C PHE A 154 5.51 -20.72 -7.58
N ASP A 155 6.19 -21.15 -6.52
CA ASP A 155 6.88 -22.45 -6.46
C ASP A 155 5.87 -23.59 -6.53
N LEU A 156 4.82 -23.55 -5.72
CA LEU A 156 3.76 -24.56 -5.68
C LEU A 156 3.06 -24.75 -7.03
N THR A 157 2.89 -23.67 -7.78
CA THR A 157 2.18 -23.67 -9.08
C THR A 157 3.10 -23.96 -10.27
N GLU A 158 4.40 -24.13 -10.01
CA GLU A 158 5.44 -24.40 -11.02
C GLU A 158 5.44 -23.35 -12.14
N LEU A 159 5.28 -22.08 -11.79
CA LEU A 159 5.29 -21.00 -12.79
C LEU A 159 6.69 -20.79 -13.35
N GLU A 160 6.77 -20.64 -14.68
CA GLU A 160 7.97 -20.17 -15.36
C GLU A 160 8.36 -18.77 -14.90
N ASP A 161 9.66 -18.44 -14.97
CA ASP A 161 10.19 -17.13 -14.56
C ASP A 161 9.48 -15.96 -15.23
N SER A 162 9.14 -16.10 -16.52
CA SER A 162 8.43 -15.06 -17.27
C SER A 162 7.03 -14.77 -16.69
N ALA A 163 6.32 -15.83 -16.28
CA ALA A 163 5.01 -15.75 -15.65
C ALA A 163 5.11 -15.16 -14.24
N ARG A 164 6.13 -15.58 -13.47
CA ARG A 164 6.42 -15.04 -12.14
C ARG A 164 6.65 -13.54 -12.20
N GLU A 165 7.57 -13.08 -13.05
CA GLU A 165 7.87 -11.65 -13.16
C GLU A 165 6.64 -10.85 -13.60
N CYS A 166 5.82 -11.39 -14.51
CA CYS A 166 4.55 -10.77 -14.87
C CYS A 166 3.59 -10.63 -13.68
N LEU A 167 3.42 -11.68 -12.86
CA LEU A 167 2.55 -11.60 -11.68
C LEU A 167 3.12 -10.66 -10.61
N LYS A 168 4.44 -10.63 -10.42
CA LYS A 168 5.10 -9.69 -9.52
C LYS A 168 4.81 -8.25 -9.93
N GLU A 169 4.93 -7.91 -11.21
CA GLU A 169 4.58 -6.58 -11.71
C GLU A 169 3.13 -6.20 -11.39
N ILE A 170 2.19 -7.14 -11.56
CA ILE A 170 0.76 -6.91 -11.28
C ILE A 170 0.52 -6.71 -9.79
N LEU A 171 1.05 -7.61 -8.96
CA LEU A 171 0.91 -7.55 -7.50
C LEU A 171 1.56 -6.29 -6.92
N MET A 172 2.69 -5.85 -7.46
CA MET A 172 3.33 -4.58 -7.08
C MET A 172 2.47 -3.36 -7.36
N VAL A 173 1.64 -3.38 -8.40
CA VAL A 173 0.65 -2.31 -8.62
C VAL A 173 -0.50 -2.43 -7.64
N SER A 174 -0.97 -3.65 -7.34
CA SER A 174 -2.04 -3.86 -6.35
C SER A 174 -1.66 -3.34 -4.96
N LYS A 175 -0.38 -3.39 -4.55
CA LYS A 175 0.14 -2.79 -3.31
C LYS A 175 -0.05 -1.28 -3.19
N LYS A 176 -0.31 -0.59 -4.30
CA LYS A 176 -0.55 0.86 -4.33
C LYS A 176 -2.03 1.21 -4.20
N LEU A 177 -2.91 0.21 -4.15
CA LEU A 177 -4.35 0.37 -4.28
C LEU A 177 -5.07 -0.20 -3.04
N PRO A 178 -6.23 0.38 -2.66
CA PRO A 178 -7.10 -0.21 -1.65
C PRO A 178 -7.92 -1.37 -2.24
N ALA A 179 -8.43 -2.27 -1.41
CA ALA A 179 -9.37 -3.31 -1.85
C ALA A 179 -10.80 -2.78 -2.03
N ALA A 180 -11.13 -1.64 -1.42
CA ALA A 180 -12.38 -0.92 -1.59
C ALA A 180 -12.18 0.61 -1.57
N LEU A 181 -12.91 1.35 -2.42
CA LEU A 181 -12.85 2.83 -2.43
C LEU A 181 -13.59 3.49 -1.27
N ARG A 182 -14.49 2.75 -0.61
CA ARG A 182 -15.30 3.19 0.53
C ARG A 182 -15.53 1.97 1.44
N GLY A 183 -15.45 2.15 2.76
CA GLY A 183 -15.75 1.09 3.74
C GLY A 183 -14.54 0.47 4.42
N PHE A 184 -14.79 -0.54 5.26
CA PHE A 184 -13.85 -1.17 6.19
C PHE A 184 -13.06 -2.36 5.59
N HIS A 185 -13.25 -2.69 4.32
CA HIS A 185 -12.62 -3.84 3.66
C HIS A 185 -11.28 -3.47 2.99
N GLY A 186 -10.20 -3.34 3.76
CA GLY A 186 -8.90 -3.03 3.15
C GLY A 186 -8.86 -1.67 2.44
N GLY A 187 -9.56 -0.67 2.99
CA GLY A 187 -9.66 0.69 2.45
C GLY A 187 -8.39 1.54 2.59
N TYR A 188 -7.21 0.92 2.63
CA TYR A 188 -5.90 1.55 2.80
C TYR A 188 -4.98 1.24 1.61
N THR A 189 -3.92 2.03 1.41
CA THR A 189 -2.91 1.73 0.39
C THR A 189 -2.23 0.39 0.71
N GLY A 190 -2.33 -0.59 -0.17
CA GLY A 190 -1.86 -1.96 0.07
C GLY A 190 -2.99 -2.96 0.28
N GLY A 191 -4.21 -2.48 0.55
CA GLY A 191 -5.34 -3.34 0.87
C GLY A 191 -5.73 -4.30 -0.25
N LEU A 192 -5.60 -3.91 -1.54
CA LEU A 192 -5.90 -4.84 -2.64
C LEU A 192 -4.91 -6.00 -2.68
N PHE A 193 -3.62 -5.71 -2.46
CA PHE A 193 -2.59 -6.75 -2.37
C PHE A 193 -2.84 -7.69 -1.20
N ASP A 194 -3.10 -7.12 -0.02
CA ASP A 194 -3.38 -7.92 1.18
C ASP A 194 -4.61 -8.81 1.00
N HIS A 195 -5.66 -8.27 0.37
CA HIS A 195 -6.87 -9.01 0.07
C HIS A 195 -6.58 -10.19 -0.87
N ILE A 196 -5.85 -9.98 -1.97
CA ILE A 196 -5.48 -11.06 -2.89
C ILE A 196 -4.64 -12.12 -2.17
N LEU A 197 -3.67 -11.72 -1.34
CA LEU A 197 -2.83 -12.65 -0.59
C LEU A 197 -3.66 -13.47 0.41
N LEU A 198 -4.62 -12.82 1.06
CA LEU A 198 -5.52 -13.43 2.02
C LEU A 198 -6.45 -14.46 1.35
N VAL A 199 -7.10 -14.08 0.24
CA VAL A 199 -7.92 -14.99 -0.57
C VAL A 199 -7.10 -16.17 -1.09
N THR A 200 -5.86 -15.93 -1.52
CA THR A 200 -4.95 -17.00 -1.99
C THR A 200 -4.64 -18.00 -0.89
N ASN A 201 -4.37 -17.52 0.33
CA ASN A 201 -4.13 -18.38 1.48
C ASN A 201 -5.37 -19.19 1.87
N TYR A 202 -6.55 -18.58 1.95
CA TYR A 202 -7.79 -19.33 2.24
C TYR A 202 -8.16 -20.31 1.12
N ALA A 203 -7.98 -19.94 -0.15
CA ALA A 203 -8.21 -20.85 -1.27
C ALA A 203 -7.27 -22.06 -1.22
N TYR A 204 -6.00 -21.85 -0.87
CA TYR A 204 -5.05 -22.93 -0.65
C TYR A 204 -5.49 -23.87 0.47
N GLU A 205 -5.87 -23.34 1.64
CA GLU A 205 -6.35 -24.16 2.76
C GLU A 205 -7.64 -24.92 2.42
N LEU A 206 -8.61 -24.26 1.77
CA LEU A 206 -9.86 -24.89 1.34
C LEU A 206 -9.61 -25.98 0.30
N SER A 207 -8.68 -25.79 -0.63
CA SER A 207 -8.34 -26.79 -1.67
C SER A 207 -7.69 -28.06 -1.12
N LYS A 208 -7.11 -28.00 0.09
CA LYS A 208 -6.59 -29.19 0.79
C LYS A 208 -7.67 -29.95 1.56
N SER A 209 -8.85 -29.35 1.76
CA SER A 209 -9.97 -30.01 2.41
C SER A 209 -10.60 -31.06 1.49
N LYS A 210 -11.30 -32.05 2.06
CA LYS A 210 -12.04 -33.07 1.28
C LYS A 210 -13.36 -32.55 0.70
N ASP A 211 -13.70 -31.29 0.97
CA ASP A 211 -14.97 -30.67 0.58
C ASP A 211 -14.97 -30.20 -0.87
N TYR A 212 -13.79 -30.13 -1.50
CA TYR A 212 -13.63 -29.65 -2.88
C TYR A 212 -12.73 -30.59 -3.69
N ASN A 213 -13.18 -30.99 -4.86
CA ASN A 213 -12.39 -31.72 -5.86
C ASN A 213 -11.79 -30.76 -6.90
N VAL A 214 -10.97 -29.83 -6.42
CA VAL A 214 -10.33 -28.79 -7.24
C VAL A 214 -8.81 -28.98 -7.21
N GLU A 215 -8.17 -28.87 -8.37
CA GLU A 215 -6.71 -28.87 -8.46
C GLU A 215 -6.13 -27.66 -7.72
N VAL A 216 -5.27 -27.91 -6.72
CA VAL A 216 -4.65 -26.87 -5.87
C VAL A 216 -4.00 -25.75 -6.71
N LYS A 217 -3.33 -26.12 -7.80
CA LYS A 217 -2.72 -25.14 -8.73
C LYS A 217 -3.74 -24.17 -9.30
N LYS A 218 -4.91 -24.65 -9.73
CA LYS A 218 -5.99 -23.81 -10.27
C LYS A 218 -6.66 -22.96 -9.19
N ALA A 219 -6.84 -23.51 -7.99
CA ALA A 219 -7.36 -22.77 -6.84
C ALA A 219 -6.45 -21.58 -6.50
N VAL A 220 -5.15 -21.83 -6.36
CA VAL A 220 -4.15 -20.80 -6.04
C VAL A 220 -4.07 -19.74 -7.14
N LEU A 221 -3.91 -20.14 -8.41
CA LEU A 221 -3.78 -19.17 -9.50
C LEU A 221 -5.06 -18.36 -9.70
N THR A 222 -6.24 -18.98 -9.62
CA THR A 222 -7.51 -18.24 -9.72
C THR A 222 -7.67 -17.24 -8.58
N ALA A 223 -7.29 -17.61 -7.36
CA ALA A 223 -7.31 -16.71 -6.21
C ALA A 223 -6.35 -15.53 -6.38
N ILE A 224 -5.17 -15.74 -6.98
CA ILE A 224 -4.26 -14.64 -7.31
C ILE A 224 -4.90 -13.68 -8.32
N TYR A 225 -5.62 -14.21 -9.31
CA TYR A 225 -6.12 -13.44 -10.45
C TYR A 225 -7.45 -12.73 -10.22
N HIS A 226 -8.30 -13.26 -9.33
CA HIS A 226 -9.74 -12.94 -9.28
C HIS A 226 -10.04 -11.45 -9.25
N ASP A 227 -9.16 -10.68 -8.61
CA ASP A 227 -9.35 -9.27 -8.31
C ASP A 227 -8.48 -8.31 -9.13
N PHE A 228 -7.76 -8.80 -10.14
CA PHE A 228 -6.91 -7.96 -11.00
C PHE A 228 -7.69 -6.85 -11.73
N GLY A 229 -9.01 -7.03 -11.92
CA GLY A 229 -9.87 -6.01 -12.50
C GLY A 229 -9.90 -4.70 -11.72
N LYS A 230 -9.80 -4.74 -10.39
CA LYS A 230 -9.83 -3.57 -9.50
C LYS A 230 -8.65 -2.64 -9.77
N ILE A 231 -7.55 -3.16 -10.31
CA ILE A 231 -6.34 -2.37 -10.61
C ILE A 231 -6.67 -1.23 -11.58
N SER A 232 -7.29 -1.54 -12.71
CA SER A 232 -7.63 -0.55 -13.75
C SER A 232 -8.60 0.50 -13.20
N TYR A 233 -9.70 0.04 -12.59
CA TYR A 233 -10.72 0.91 -12.03
C TYR A 233 -10.19 1.83 -10.93
N TYR A 234 -9.40 1.32 -9.97
CA TYR A 234 -8.88 2.12 -8.86
C TYR A 234 -7.74 3.03 -9.27
N THR A 235 -6.90 2.61 -10.21
CA THR A 235 -5.89 3.50 -10.81
C THR A 235 -6.56 4.69 -11.50
N PHE A 236 -7.63 4.48 -12.26
CA PHE A 236 -8.36 5.58 -12.90
C PHE A 236 -8.95 6.58 -11.88
N LYS A 237 -9.47 6.07 -10.76
CA LYS A 237 -10.00 6.93 -9.67
C LYS A 237 -8.90 7.65 -8.89
N ARG A 238 -7.74 7.01 -8.74
CA ARG A 238 -6.54 7.54 -8.09
C ARG A 238 -5.58 8.14 -9.12
N LYS A 239 -5.82 9.40 -9.48
CA LYS A 239 -5.02 10.16 -10.47
C LYS A 239 -3.50 10.21 -10.17
N ASP A 240 -3.09 9.85 -8.96
CA ASP A 240 -1.72 9.76 -8.48
C ASP A 240 -1.02 8.44 -8.85
N VAL A 241 -1.74 7.42 -9.32
CA VAL A 241 -1.19 6.12 -9.69
C VAL A 241 -1.21 5.98 -11.22
N VAL A 242 -0.06 5.72 -11.83
CA VAL A 242 0.04 5.36 -13.25
C VAL A 242 0.28 3.85 -13.33
N SER A 243 -0.58 3.13 -14.06
CA SER A 243 -0.48 1.68 -14.24
C SER A 243 -0.38 1.32 -15.71
N LYS A 244 0.61 0.50 -16.06
CA LYS A 244 0.72 -0.13 -17.38
C LYS A 244 -0.26 -1.29 -17.57
N ILE A 245 -0.95 -1.70 -16.51
CA ILE A 245 -1.91 -2.81 -16.50
C ILE A 245 -3.31 -2.33 -16.90
N ALA A 246 -3.54 -1.01 -16.89
CA ALA A 246 -4.83 -0.43 -17.26
C ALA A 246 -5.32 -0.96 -18.61
N VAL A 247 -6.59 -1.34 -18.67
CA VAL A 247 -7.25 -1.86 -19.87
C VAL A 247 -8.18 -0.80 -20.44
N ASP A 248 -8.24 -0.73 -21.77
CA ASP A 248 -9.11 0.23 -22.45
C ASP A 248 -10.53 -0.33 -22.64
N ARG A 249 -11.46 0.54 -23.01
CA ARG A 249 -12.86 0.16 -23.14
C ARG A 249 -13.12 -0.85 -24.26
N LYS A 250 -12.37 -0.78 -25.36
CA LYS A 250 -12.55 -1.64 -26.52
C LYS A 250 -12.14 -3.08 -26.19
N GLU A 251 -11.04 -3.24 -25.45
CA GLU A 251 -10.61 -4.53 -24.93
C GLU A 251 -11.70 -5.17 -24.05
N LEU A 252 -12.36 -4.38 -23.19
CA LEU A 252 -13.45 -4.88 -22.34
C LEU A 252 -14.69 -5.30 -23.14
N ASP A 253 -14.99 -4.62 -24.24
CA ASP A 253 -16.10 -5.01 -25.12
C ASP A 253 -15.78 -6.34 -25.84
N ILE A 254 -14.54 -6.54 -26.28
CA ILE A 254 -14.08 -7.82 -26.87
C ILE A 254 -14.18 -8.98 -25.87
N ILE A 255 -13.73 -8.78 -24.63
CA ILE A 255 -13.84 -9.80 -23.59
C ILE A 255 -15.30 -10.13 -23.28
N HIS A 256 -16.16 -9.11 -23.19
CA HIS A 256 -17.58 -9.31 -22.94
C HIS A 256 -18.25 -10.13 -24.06
N GLU A 257 -18.02 -9.78 -25.33
CA GLU A 257 -18.54 -10.55 -26.47
C GLU A 257 -18.06 -12.00 -26.45
N GLU A 258 -16.82 -12.23 -26.01
CA GLU A 258 -16.28 -13.57 -25.86
C GLU A 258 -16.99 -14.37 -24.75
N ILE A 259 -17.22 -13.77 -23.57
CA ILE A 259 -17.94 -14.41 -22.46
C ILE A 259 -19.32 -14.86 -22.92
N VAL A 260 -20.07 -13.94 -23.54
CA VAL A 260 -21.42 -14.20 -24.05
C VAL A 260 -21.39 -15.33 -25.08
N ARG A 261 -20.48 -15.26 -26.07
CA ARG A 261 -20.39 -16.28 -27.12
C ARG A 261 -19.96 -17.65 -26.58
N LYS A 262 -19.02 -17.68 -25.63
CA LYS A 262 -18.38 -18.91 -25.18
C LYS A 262 -19.24 -19.67 -24.16
N PHE A 263 -19.86 -18.94 -23.24
CA PHE A 263 -20.58 -19.54 -22.12
C PHE A 263 -22.09 -19.30 -22.17
N ASN A 264 -22.59 -18.53 -23.15
CA ASN A 264 -24.00 -18.19 -23.29
C ASN A 264 -24.59 -17.51 -22.04
N TYR A 265 -23.80 -16.65 -21.40
CA TYR A 265 -24.24 -15.84 -20.26
C TYR A 265 -24.77 -14.48 -20.73
N GLU A 266 -25.76 -13.97 -20.01
CA GLU A 266 -26.28 -12.61 -20.12
C GLU A 266 -25.75 -11.73 -18.98
N GLY A 267 -25.73 -10.41 -19.17
CA GLY A 267 -25.28 -9.44 -18.17
C GLY A 267 -23.83 -9.00 -18.37
N ARG A 268 -23.28 -8.21 -17.43
CA ARG A 268 -21.93 -7.63 -17.58
C ARG A 268 -21.32 -7.18 -16.26
N HIS A 269 -20.04 -7.45 -16.06
CA HIS A 269 -19.31 -7.08 -14.87
C HIS A 269 -17.90 -6.54 -15.19
N TYR A 270 -17.74 -5.21 -15.31
CA TYR A 270 -16.46 -4.60 -15.75
C TYR A 270 -15.22 -5.15 -15.07
N HIS A 271 -15.23 -5.29 -13.75
CA HIS A 271 -14.10 -5.86 -13.01
C HIS A 271 -13.72 -7.28 -13.47
N VAL A 272 -14.70 -8.12 -13.80
CA VAL A 272 -14.46 -9.47 -14.32
C VAL A 272 -13.82 -9.38 -15.71
N GLU A 273 -14.39 -8.55 -16.60
CA GLU A 273 -13.82 -8.36 -17.94
C GLU A 273 -12.41 -7.76 -17.88
N GLU A 274 -12.15 -6.84 -16.94
CA GLU A 274 -10.84 -6.24 -16.71
C GLU A 274 -9.83 -7.28 -16.23
N ALA A 275 -10.20 -8.14 -15.27
CA ALA A 275 -9.34 -9.23 -14.80
C ALA A 275 -8.96 -10.17 -15.95
N ILE A 276 -9.95 -10.61 -16.74
CA ILE A 276 -9.73 -11.50 -17.88
C ILE A 276 -8.89 -10.82 -18.97
N ALA A 277 -9.12 -9.54 -19.27
CA ALA A 277 -8.33 -8.79 -20.24
C ALA A 277 -6.85 -8.72 -19.84
N VAL A 278 -6.56 -8.47 -18.55
CA VAL A 278 -5.19 -8.48 -18.01
C VAL A 278 -4.53 -9.83 -18.23
N LEU A 279 -5.22 -10.93 -17.90
CA LEU A 279 -4.69 -12.28 -18.11
C LEU A 279 -4.45 -12.57 -19.59
N LYS A 280 -5.39 -12.20 -20.47
CA LYS A 280 -5.31 -12.49 -21.91
C LYS A 280 -4.18 -11.79 -22.62
N ARG A 281 -3.82 -10.57 -22.23
CA ARG A 281 -2.62 -9.88 -22.74
C ARG A 281 -1.34 -10.70 -22.54
N LYS A 282 -1.35 -11.62 -21.57
CA LYS A 282 -0.22 -12.45 -21.16
C LYS A 282 -0.52 -13.95 -21.26
N ARG A 283 -1.51 -14.35 -22.07
CA ARG A 283 -1.96 -15.74 -22.25
C ARG A 283 -0.89 -16.75 -22.68
N HIS A 284 0.26 -16.26 -23.16
CA HIS A 284 1.38 -17.10 -23.61
C HIS A 284 2.31 -17.49 -22.46
N ILE A 285 2.18 -16.84 -21.30
CA ILE A 285 2.98 -17.11 -20.10
C ILE A 285 2.11 -17.40 -18.87
N LEU A 286 0.89 -16.87 -18.79
CA LEU A 286 -0.02 -17.14 -17.68
C LEU A 286 -0.90 -18.35 -18.00
N PHE A 287 -0.89 -19.34 -17.10
CA PHE A 287 -1.81 -20.46 -17.13
C PHE A 287 -3.23 -19.98 -16.81
N PHE A 288 -4.16 -20.20 -17.74
CA PHE A 288 -5.56 -19.80 -17.63
C PHE A 288 -6.43 -20.61 -18.59
N ASP A 289 -7.32 -21.44 -18.03
CA ASP A 289 -8.24 -22.30 -18.78
C ASP A 289 -9.72 -21.92 -18.54
N ASP A 290 -10.63 -22.70 -19.12
CA ASP A 290 -12.07 -22.41 -19.11
C ASP A 290 -12.69 -22.52 -17.71
N GLU A 291 -12.16 -23.42 -16.88
CA GLU A 291 -12.62 -23.60 -15.50
C GLU A 291 -12.26 -22.37 -14.66
N MET A 292 -11.01 -21.90 -14.77
CA MET A 292 -10.56 -20.65 -14.14
C MET A 292 -11.31 -19.45 -14.70
N TYR A 293 -11.63 -19.46 -15.99
CA TYR A 293 -12.41 -18.40 -16.62
C TYR A 293 -13.78 -18.25 -15.96
N GLN A 294 -14.55 -19.35 -15.86
CA GLN A 294 -15.84 -19.35 -15.17
C GLN A 294 -15.71 -18.98 -13.69
N ALA A 295 -14.64 -19.45 -13.03
CA ALA A 295 -14.40 -19.10 -11.63
C ALA A 295 -14.17 -17.60 -11.42
N ILE A 296 -13.45 -16.92 -12.31
CA ILE A 296 -13.32 -15.46 -12.26
C ILE A 296 -14.67 -14.78 -12.58
N ILE A 297 -15.48 -15.31 -13.50
CA ILE A 297 -16.81 -14.73 -13.80
C ILE A 297 -17.72 -14.75 -12.57
N PHE A 298 -17.70 -15.84 -11.81
CA PHE A 298 -18.63 -16.06 -10.70
C PHE A 298 -18.01 -16.03 -9.30
N HIS A 299 -16.80 -15.49 -9.11
CA HIS A 299 -16.18 -15.42 -7.77
C HIS A 299 -17.00 -14.60 -6.76
N HIS A 300 -17.83 -13.66 -7.22
CA HIS A 300 -18.80 -12.95 -6.37
C HIS A 300 -20.07 -13.77 -6.06
N GLY A 301 -20.15 -15.04 -6.47
CA GLY A 301 -21.29 -15.92 -6.22
C GLY A 301 -22.62 -15.33 -6.69
N GLN A 302 -23.61 -15.30 -5.79
CA GLN A 302 -24.94 -14.72 -6.04
C GLN A 302 -24.93 -13.22 -6.37
N TRP A 303 -23.82 -12.52 -6.07
CA TRP A 303 -23.62 -11.11 -6.41
C TRP A 303 -22.98 -10.90 -7.79
N SER A 304 -22.75 -11.98 -8.55
CA SER A 304 -22.36 -11.87 -9.95
C SER A 304 -23.41 -11.10 -10.75
N LYS A 305 -22.95 -10.38 -11.78
CA LYS A 305 -23.82 -9.69 -12.74
C LYS A 305 -24.07 -10.49 -14.01
N TYR A 306 -23.53 -11.71 -14.08
CA TYR A 306 -23.77 -12.65 -15.17
C TYR A 306 -24.87 -13.66 -14.79
N PHE A 307 -25.71 -14.03 -15.75
CA PHE A 307 -26.80 -15.00 -15.59
C PHE A 307 -26.88 -15.98 -16.78
N PRO A 308 -27.36 -17.22 -16.58
CA PRO A 308 -27.70 -17.82 -15.30
C PRO A 308 -26.47 -17.97 -14.39
N ILE A 309 -26.68 -18.01 -13.07
CA ILE A 309 -25.58 -18.29 -12.13
C ILE A 309 -25.15 -19.74 -12.36
N ASP A 310 -23.92 -19.91 -12.83
CA ASP A 310 -23.36 -21.20 -13.25
C ASP A 310 -21.97 -21.38 -12.63
N MET A 311 -21.96 -21.52 -11.31
CA MET A 311 -20.72 -21.67 -10.53
C MET A 311 -20.20 -23.11 -10.64
N ASN A 312 -19.02 -23.27 -11.22
CA ASN A 312 -18.26 -24.52 -11.07
C ASN A 312 -17.67 -24.63 -9.63
N GLU A 313 -17.08 -25.79 -9.33
CA GLU A 313 -16.56 -26.08 -8.00
C GLU A 313 -15.42 -25.12 -7.59
N LEU A 314 -14.55 -24.78 -8.55
CA LEU A 314 -13.51 -23.78 -8.38
C LEU A 314 -14.11 -22.39 -8.07
N ALA A 315 -15.16 -21.95 -8.78
CA ALA A 315 -15.86 -20.70 -8.51
C ALA A 315 -16.42 -20.66 -7.09
N THR A 316 -16.99 -21.78 -6.63
CA THR A 316 -17.54 -21.92 -5.28
C THR A 316 -16.46 -21.83 -4.21
N LEU A 317 -15.32 -22.48 -4.43
CA LEU A 317 -14.17 -22.42 -3.53
C LEU A 317 -13.62 -20.98 -3.44
N ILE A 318 -13.42 -20.32 -4.58
CA ILE A 318 -12.88 -18.95 -4.62
C ILE A 318 -13.87 -17.97 -3.99
N HIS A 319 -15.16 -18.12 -4.26
CA HIS A 319 -16.19 -17.30 -3.61
C HIS A 319 -16.16 -17.42 -2.08
N LYS A 320 -16.03 -18.65 -1.56
CA LYS A 320 -15.94 -18.88 -0.12
C LYS A 320 -14.67 -18.25 0.46
N ALA A 321 -13.52 -18.40 -0.22
CA ALA A 321 -12.27 -17.78 0.19
C ALA A 321 -12.36 -16.24 0.25
N ASP A 322 -12.96 -15.62 -0.78
CA ASP A 322 -13.20 -14.18 -0.86
C ASP A 322 -14.11 -13.69 0.27
N MET A 323 -15.21 -14.40 0.53
CA MET A 323 -16.13 -14.07 1.62
C MET A 323 -15.45 -14.12 3.00
N ILE A 324 -14.61 -15.14 3.25
CA ILE A 324 -13.86 -15.25 4.52
C ILE A 324 -12.86 -14.10 4.62
N ALA A 325 -12.04 -13.86 3.59
CA ALA A 325 -11.06 -12.79 3.56
C ALA A 325 -11.69 -11.41 3.77
N SER A 326 -12.84 -11.17 3.14
CA SER A 326 -13.62 -9.94 3.29
C SER A 326 -14.12 -9.71 4.71
N GLN A 327 -14.37 -10.77 5.49
CA GLN A 327 -14.75 -10.71 6.90
C GLN A 327 -13.55 -10.46 7.82
N THR A 328 -12.37 -11.01 7.50
CA THR A 328 -11.13 -10.79 8.26
C THR A 328 -10.72 -9.32 8.27
N HIS A 329 -10.91 -8.59 7.17
CA HIS A 329 -10.59 -7.15 7.12
C HIS A 329 -11.38 -6.25 8.09
N PHE A 330 -12.45 -6.74 8.74
CA PHE A 330 -13.34 -5.92 9.58
C PHE A 330 -12.92 -5.75 11.04
N VAL A 331 -11.80 -6.32 11.47
CA VAL A 331 -11.38 -6.29 12.89
C VAL A 331 -10.45 -5.11 13.17
#